data_AF-A0A0R3RJV1-F1
#
_entry.id   AF-A0A0R3RJV1-F1
#
_cell.length_a   1.000
_cell.length_b   1.000
_cell.length_c   1.000
_cell.angle_alpha   90.00
_cell.angle_beta   90.00
_cell.angle_gamma   90.00
#
_symmetry.space_group_name_H-M   'P 1'
#
loop_
_entity.id
_entity.type
_entity.pdbx_description
1 polymer ?
#
loop_
_entity_poly.entity_id
_entity_poly.type
_entity_poly.pdbx_seq_one_letter_code
_entity_poly.pdbx_strand_id
1 'polypeptide(L)'
;MNEKTNIIPMGSLFVILLMLNIFIGADFIPVAKFRVECEYQSCATIEDRLVHRNFYWYTKGREERLQNGSTPFGFDHLPSQTVLCVILHKTMSCNEVMEALKNYREYVHTDEFS
;
A
#
# COMPACT_ATOMS: atom_id res chain seq x y z
N MET A 1 10.64 43.67 -18.59
CA MET A 1 10.54 42.26 -19.02
C MET A 1 10.15 41.47 -17.81
N ASN A 2 8.92 40.92 -17.79
CA ASN A 2 8.40 40.15 -16.66
C ASN A 2 9.02 38.75 -16.66
N GLU A 3 9.88 38.50 -15.68
CA GLU A 3 10.40 37.17 -15.37
C GLU A 3 9.29 36.39 -14.65
N LYS A 4 8.57 35.55 -15.41
CA LYS A 4 7.63 34.59 -14.83
C LYS A 4 8.43 33.49 -14.14
N THR A 5 8.58 33.62 -12.82
CA THR A 5 9.03 32.53 -11.96
C THR A 5 8.06 31.35 -12.09
N ASN A 6 8.52 30.29 -12.75
CA ASN A 6 7.86 28.99 -12.77
C ASN A 6 7.89 28.40 -11.36
N ILE A 7 6.91 28.77 -10.54
CA ILE A 7 6.62 28.11 -9.28
C ILE A 7 5.93 26.79 -9.66
N ILE A 8 6.70 25.71 -9.74
CA ILE A 8 6.14 24.37 -9.86
C ILE A 8 5.32 24.14 -8.58
N PRO A 9 3.99 23.94 -8.67
CA PRO A 9 3.17 23.76 -7.48
C PRO A 9 3.66 22.53 -6.72
N MET A 10 3.89 22.66 -5.41
CA MET A 10 4.42 21.62 -4.51
C MET A 10 3.70 20.26 -4.64
N GLY A 11 2.40 20.27 -4.98
CA GLY A 11 1.62 19.06 -5.24
C GLY A 11 2.06 18.28 -6.49
N SER A 12 2.61 18.95 -7.50
CA SER A 12 3.11 18.30 -8.72
C SER A 12 4.39 17.49 -8.45
N LEU A 13 5.24 17.97 -7.53
CA LEU A 13 6.46 17.25 -7.14
C LEU A 13 6.14 15.94 -6.38
N PHE A 14 5.07 15.94 -5.58
CA PHE A 14 4.62 14.76 -4.84
C PHE A 14 4.08 13.67 -5.76
N VAL A 15 3.33 14.05 -6.81
CA VAL A 15 2.86 13.11 -7.84
C VAL A 15 4.02 12.54 -8.65
N ILE A 16 5.02 13.37 -8.98
CA ILE A 16 6.23 12.92 -9.68
C ILE A 16 7.04 11.95 -8.80
N LEU A 17 7.18 12.22 -7.50
CA LEU A 17 7.82 11.31 -6.55
C LEU A 17 7.04 10.00 -6.35
N LEU A 18 5.70 10.05 -6.31
CA LEU A 18 4.84 8.85 -6.26
C LEU A 18 5.01 7.99 -7.52
N MET A 19 5.02 8.61 -8.70
CA MET A 19 5.25 7.91 -9.97
C MET A 19 6.67 7.33 -10.04
N LEU A 20 7.70 8.07 -9.61
CA LEU A 20 9.08 7.57 -9.59
C LEU A 20 9.28 6.38 -8.62
N ASN A 21 8.58 6.37 -7.48
CA ASN A 21 8.59 5.20 -6.58
C ASN A 21 7.83 3.99 -7.14
N ILE A 22 6.93 4.18 -8.11
CA ILE A 22 6.29 3.08 -8.85
C ILE A 22 7.24 2.52 -9.93
N PHE A 23 8.03 3.37 -10.59
CA PHE A 23 8.90 2.96 -11.71
C PHE A 23 10.30 2.46 -11.31
N ILE A 24 10.87 2.89 -10.18
CA ILE A 24 12.24 2.50 -9.75
C ILE A 24 12.26 1.16 -8.97
N GLY A 25 11.10 0.53 -8.75
CA GLY A 25 11.01 -0.82 -8.17
C GLY A 25 10.78 -1.94 -9.19
N ALA A 26 10.84 -1.64 -10.48
CA ALA A 26 10.56 -2.58 -11.57
C ALA A 26 11.84 -3.14 -12.20
N ASP A 27 12.76 -3.66 -11.38
CA ASP A 27 13.57 -4.77 -11.84
C ASP A 27 12.65 -6.00 -11.82
N PHE A 28 12.11 -6.31 -13.00
CA PHE A 28 11.35 -7.52 -13.29
C PHE A 28 12.23 -8.74 -13.00
N ILE A 29 12.26 -9.18 -11.74
CA ILE A 29 12.56 -10.56 -11.42
C ILE A 29 11.27 -11.32 -11.76
N PRO A 30 11.26 -12.19 -12.79
CA PRO A 30 10.10 -13.03 -13.03
C PRO A 30 9.84 -13.79 -11.74
N VAL A 31 8.60 -13.75 -11.25
CA VAL A 31 8.15 -14.41 -10.02
C VAL A 31 8.15 -15.92 -10.26
N ALA A 32 9.32 -16.48 -10.51
CA ALA A 32 9.61 -17.89 -10.37
C ALA A 32 9.82 -18.12 -8.88
N LYS A 33 8.70 -18.27 -8.17
CA LYS A 33 8.58 -19.04 -6.93
C LYS A 33 9.86 -19.08 -6.10
N PHE A 34 10.30 -17.92 -5.59
CA PHE A 34 11.36 -17.85 -4.60
C PHE A 34 10.78 -18.37 -3.29
N ARG A 35 10.74 -19.69 -3.17
CA ARG A 35 10.53 -20.36 -1.89
C ARG A 35 11.80 -20.11 -1.09
N VAL A 36 11.77 -19.05 -0.28
CA VAL A 36 12.76 -18.87 0.77
C VAL A 36 12.71 -20.14 1.62
N GLU A 37 13.83 -20.86 1.73
CA GLU A 37 13.97 -21.96 2.66
C GLU A 37 14.06 -21.35 4.06
N CYS A 38 13.07 -21.66 4.89
CA CYS A 38 12.89 -21.02 6.18
C CYS A 38 13.20 -22.04 7.27
N GLU A 39 14.41 -21.99 7.81
CA GLU A 39 14.70 -22.61 9.09
C GLU A 39 14.25 -21.66 10.21
N TYR A 40 13.19 -22.07 10.90
CA TYR A 40 12.92 -21.71 12.30
C TYR A 40 12.71 -20.22 12.63
N GLN A 41 11.92 -19.48 11.86
CA GLN A 41 11.08 -18.38 12.39
C GLN A 41 10.15 -17.95 11.25
N SER A 42 8.82 -17.96 11.49
CA SER A 42 7.75 -17.51 10.59
C SER A 42 8.24 -16.76 9.35
N CYS A 43 8.36 -17.46 8.22
CA CYS A 43 8.65 -16.82 6.96
C CYS A 43 7.41 -16.07 6.50
N ALA A 44 7.33 -14.80 6.88
CA ALA A 44 6.46 -13.88 6.19
C ALA A 44 6.81 -13.96 4.71
N THR A 45 5.88 -14.43 3.91
CA THR A 45 6.01 -14.51 2.46
C THR A 45 6.23 -13.10 1.91
N ILE A 46 6.76 -12.99 0.67
CA ILE A 46 6.89 -11.65 0.04
C ILE A 46 5.50 -11.00 -0.04
N GLU A 47 4.49 -11.83 -0.28
CA GLU A 47 3.08 -11.51 -0.29
C GLU A 47 2.60 -10.95 1.06
N ASP A 48 2.94 -11.60 2.19
CA ASP A 48 2.60 -11.09 3.53
C ASP A 48 3.21 -9.71 3.77
N ARG A 49 4.48 -9.52 3.41
CA ARG A 49 5.17 -8.23 3.56
C ARG A 49 4.52 -7.14 2.71
N LEU A 50 4.08 -7.48 1.50
CA LEU A 50 3.36 -6.57 0.62
C LEU A 50 2.04 -6.14 1.26
N VAL A 51 1.28 -7.09 1.80
CA VAL A 51 0.00 -6.81 2.47
C VAL A 51 0.21 -5.95 3.70
N HIS A 52 1.13 -6.32 4.60
CA HIS A 52 1.39 -5.57 5.84
C HIS A 52 1.85 -4.15 5.56
N ARG A 53 2.79 -3.98 4.61
CA ARG A 53 3.27 -2.65 4.20
C ARG A 53 2.12 -1.80 3.67
N ASN A 54 1.33 -2.31 2.72
CA ASN A 54 0.25 -1.53 2.12
C ASN A 54 -0.84 -1.19 3.14
N PHE A 55 -1.14 -2.10 4.09
CA PHE A 55 -2.08 -1.84 5.18
C PHE A 55 -1.60 -0.71 6.08
N TYR A 56 -0.35 -0.78 6.54
CA TYR A 56 0.23 0.25 7.39
C TYR A 56 0.22 1.62 6.70
N TRP A 57 0.70 1.68 5.46
CA TRP A 57 0.77 2.93 4.70
C TRP A 57 -0.61 3.52 4.42
N TYR A 58 -1.60 2.68 4.09
CA TYR A 58 -2.96 3.17 3.88
C TYR A 58 -3.57 3.73 5.16
N THR A 59 -3.50 3.00 6.26
CA THR A 59 -4.12 3.39 7.54
C THR A 59 -3.46 4.63 8.14
N LYS A 60 -2.12 4.67 8.17
CA LYS A 60 -1.38 5.86 8.64
C LYS A 60 -1.53 7.05 7.70
N GLY A 61 -1.42 6.84 6.40
CA GLY A 61 -1.65 7.90 5.43
C GLY A 61 -3.07 8.47 5.52
N ARG A 62 -4.09 7.64 5.79
CA ARG A 62 -5.47 8.09 6.02
C ARG A 62 -5.59 8.93 7.29
N GLU A 63 -5.01 8.46 8.40
CA GLU A 63 -4.99 9.19 9.67
C GLU A 63 -4.37 10.60 9.48
N GLU A 64 -3.19 10.67 8.85
CA GLU A 64 -2.50 11.94 8.58
C GLU A 64 -3.30 12.87 7.67
N ARG A 65 -3.93 12.33 6.61
CA ARG A 65 -4.79 13.14 5.72
C ARG A 65 -5.96 13.74 6.49
N LEU A 66 -6.63 12.94 7.32
CA LEU A 66 -7.77 13.39 8.13
C LEU A 66 -7.36 14.45 9.15
N GLN A 67 -6.23 14.26 9.83
CA GLN A 67 -5.71 15.23 10.80
C GLN A 67 -5.32 16.57 10.15
N ASN A 68 -4.74 16.51 8.95
CA ASN A 68 -4.28 17.70 8.24
C ASN A 68 -5.37 18.40 7.40
N GLY A 69 -6.61 17.88 7.40
CA GLY A 69 -7.68 18.40 6.53
C GLY A 69 -7.37 18.27 5.03
N SER A 70 -6.49 17.35 4.66
CA SER A 70 -6.10 17.09 3.28
C SER A 70 -7.24 16.47 2.48
N THR A 71 -7.18 16.56 1.15
CA THR A 71 -8.16 15.93 0.28
C THR A 71 -8.29 14.43 0.58
N PRO A 72 -9.51 13.93 0.84
CA PRO A 72 -9.74 12.51 1.07
C PRO A 72 -9.32 11.68 -0.14
N PHE A 73 -8.78 10.50 0.12
CA PHE A 73 -8.59 9.52 -0.93
C PHE A 73 -9.95 8.92 -1.31
N GLY A 74 -10.15 8.62 -2.59
CA GLY A 74 -11.45 8.17 -3.11
C GLY A 74 -12.01 6.93 -2.42
N PHE A 75 -11.15 6.13 -1.78
CA PHE A 75 -11.52 4.91 -1.05
C PHE A 75 -11.57 5.08 0.48
N ASP A 76 -11.41 6.28 1.02
CA ASP A 76 -11.43 6.52 2.48
C ASP A 76 -12.80 6.19 3.13
N HIS A 77 -13.86 6.04 2.33
CA HIS A 77 -15.18 5.59 2.77
C HIS A 77 -15.31 4.05 2.89
N LEU A 78 -14.33 3.30 2.37
CA LEU A 78 -14.31 1.84 2.40
C LEU A 78 -13.47 1.33 3.58
N PRO A 79 -13.75 0.10 4.04
CA PRO A 79 -12.89 -0.60 4.99
C PRO A 79 -11.48 -0.81 4.43
N SER A 80 -10.46 -0.74 5.28
CA SER A 80 -9.05 -0.86 4.86
C SER A 80 -8.78 -2.14 4.09
N GLN A 81 -9.32 -3.28 4.53
CA GLN A 81 -9.20 -4.56 3.84
C GLN A 81 -9.70 -4.51 2.40
N THR A 82 -10.85 -3.86 2.16
CA THR A 82 -11.42 -3.68 0.82
C THR A 82 -10.49 -2.82 -0.03
N VAL A 83 -9.92 -1.76 0.55
CA VAL A 83 -8.95 -0.90 -0.16
C VAL A 83 -7.69 -1.68 -0.53
N LEU A 84 -7.18 -2.55 0.35
CA LEU A 84 -6.05 -3.41 0.01
C LEU A 84 -6.37 -4.36 -1.16
N CYS A 85 -7.56 -4.96 -1.17
CA CYS A 85 -7.96 -5.82 -2.30
C CYS A 85 -7.99 -5.03 -3.62
N VAL A 86 -8.41 -3.77 -3.60
CA VAL A 86 -8.37 -2.89 -4.78
C VAL A 86 -6.93 -2.54 -5.18
N ILE A 87 -6.08 -2.17 -4.21
CA ILE A 87 -4.69 -1.79 -4.46
C ILE A 87 -3.88 -2.98 -5.02
N LEU A 88 -4.09 -4.17 -4.46
CA LEU A 88 -3.29 -5.36 -4.74
C LEU A 88 -3.90 -6.29 -5.81
N HIS A 89 -5.03 -5.91 -6.44
CA HIS A 89 -5.78 -6.78 -7.36
C HIS A 89 -4.97 -7.36 -8.54
N LYS A 90 -3.89 -6.68 -8.96
CA LYS A 90 -3.00 -7.16 -10.04
C LYS A 90 -1.86 -8.05 -9.55
N THR A 91 -1.63 -8.08 -8.24
CA THR A 91 -0.50 -8.77 -7.62
C THR A 91 -0.95 -10.07 -6.95
N MET A 92 -2.10 -10.06 -6.29
CA MET A 92 -2.65 -11.21 -5.58
C MET A 92 -4.19 -11.11 -5.48
N SER A 93 -4.84 -12.23 -5.27
CA SER A 93 -6.27 -12.30 -5.05
C SER A 93 -6.67 -11.65 -3.72
N CYS A 94 -7.91 -11.19 -3.61
CA CYS A 94 -8.43 -10.64 -2.35
C CYS A 94 -8.42 -11.70 -1.22
N ASN A 95 -8.59 -12.99 -1.55
CA ASN A 95 -8.50 -14.06 -0.56
C ASN A 95 -7.12 -14.14 0.08
N GLU A 96 -6.06 -14.06 -0.73
CA GLU A 96 -4.66 -14.05 -0.26
C GLU A 96 -4.38 -12.81 0.59
N VAL A 97 -4.92 -11.64 0.20
CA VAL A 97 -4.85 -10.42 1.02
C VAL A 97 -5.50 -10.63 2.38
N MET A 98 -6.71 -11.19 2.42
CA MET A 98 -7.44 -11.42 3.66
C MET A 98 -6.71 -12.42 4.56
N GLU A 99 -6.14 -13.48 4.00
CA GLU A 99 -5.37 -14.47 4.74
C GLU A 99 -4.10 -13.86 5.36
N ALA A 100 -3.35 -13.06 4.59
CA ALA A 100 -2.17 -12.35 5.06
C ALA A 100 -2.50 -11.29 6.14
N LEU A 101 -3.64 -10.60 6.02
CA LEU A 101 -4.12 -9.65 7.02
C LEU A 101 -4.51 -10.34 8.34
N LYS A 102 -5.05 -11.56 8.28
CA LYS A 102 -5.48 -12.26 9.50
C LYS A 102 -4.34 -12.51 10.48
N ASN A 103 -3.15 -12.72 9.93
CA ASN A 103 -1.93 -12.98 10.69
C ASN A 103 -1.17 -11.69 11.04
N TYR A 104 -1.67 -10.52 10.65
CA TYR A 104 -1.01 -9.25 10.90
C TYR A 104 -1.43 -8.66 12.25
N ARG A 105 -0.49 -8.51 13.17
CA ARG A 105 -0.75 -8.05 14.55
C ARG A 105 -1.40 -6.65 14.65
N GLU A 106 -1.18 -5.79 13.66
CA GLU A 106 -1.69 -4.40 13.65
C GLU A 106 -3.05 -4.31 12.98
N TYR A 107 -3.53 -5.41 12.40
CA TYR A 107 -4.90 -5.55 11.94
C TYR A 107 -5.79 -5.98 13.11
N VAL A 108 -6.67 -5.09 13.56
CA VAL A 108 -7.74 -5.44 14.50
C VAL A 108 -8.88 -6.03 13.70
N HIS A 109 -9.15 -7.31 13.91
CA HIS A 109 -10.27 -8.01 13.28
C HIS A 109 -11.58 -7.36 13.74
N THR A 110 -12.33 -6.84 12.79
CA THR A 110 -13.73 -6.51 13.00
C THR A 110 -14.54 -7.67 12.42
N ASP A 111 -15.27 -8.39 13.27
CA ASP A 111 -15.97 -9.65 12.97
C ASP A 111 -17.09 -9.53 11.90
N GLU A 112 -17.28 -8.36 11.31
CA GLU A 112 -18.31 -8.04 10.32
C GLU A 112 -18.17 -8.75 8.96
N PHE A 113 -17.15 -9.59 8.76
CA PHE A 113 -16.89 -10.27 7.49
C PHE A 113 -16.71 -11.80 7.63
N SER A 114 -17.39 -12.41 8.59
CA SER A 114 -17.52 -13.88 8.72
C SER A 114 -18.69 -14.45 7.92
#